data_AF-A0A7Z9S0V3-F1
#
_entry.id   AF-A0A7Z9S0V3-F1
#
_cell.length_a   1.000
_cell.length_b   1.000
_cell.length_c   1.000
_cell.angle_alpha   90.00
_cell.angle_beta   90.00
_cell.angle_gamma   90.00
#
_symmetry.space_group_name_H-M   'P 1'
#
loop_
_entity.id
_entity.type
_entity.pdbx_description
1 polymer ?
#
loop_
_entity_poly.entity_id
_entity_poly.type
_entity_poly.pdbx_seq_one_letter_code
_entity_poly.pdbx_strand_id
1 'polypeptide(L)'
;MNDSQLSAVPRLHAFDGLRAAMMLLGLVLHSACSYQDSPADAIWNFRDPQGSSFFGLMILYIHVWRMPIFMFIAGFFSALLVERRGDGSFISNRLSRLGLPMLIFLPLMVPLTISAFVFANGSRYGGSVDAGFGVVSSMKAA
;
A
#
# COMPACT_ATOMS: atom_id res chain seq x y z
N MET A 1 12.61 23.85 35.69
CA MET A 1 11.49 23.76 34.74
C MET A 1 10.81 22.42 35.00
N ASN A 2 9.52 22.42 35.33
CA ASN A 2 8.81 21.25 35.85
C ASN A 2 8.52 20.23 34.72
N ASP A 3 8.95 18.98 34.91
CA ASP A 3 8.65 17.85 34.01
C ASP A 3 7.13 17.56 33.88
N SER A 4 6.33 18.07 34.81
CA SER A 4 4.86 17.98 34.82
C SER A 4 4.15 18.90 33.81
N GLN A 5 4.87 19.81 33.15
CA GLN A 5 4.31 20.65 32.06
C GLN A 5 4.53 20.03 30.66
N LEU A 6 5.35 18.98 30.54
CA LEU A 6 5.56 18.25 29.28
C LEU A 6 4.47 17.20 29.00
N SER A 7 3.64 16.90 29.99
CA SER A 7 2.57 15.91 29.88
C SER A 7 1.27 16.53 29.38
N ALA A 8 0.86 16.06 28.19
CA ALA A 8 -0.45 16.23 27.55
C ALA A 8 -0.58 17.38 26.53
N VAL A 9 0.27 17.36 25.48
CA VAL A 9 -0.23 17.85 24.19
C VAL A 9 -1.40 16.94 23.76
N PRO A 10 -2.60 17.47 23.49
CA PRO A 10 -3.76 16.68 23.10
C PRO A 10 -3.46 15.81 21.87
N ARG A 11 -3.95 14.57 21.87
CA ARG A 11 -3.91 13.73 20.67
C ARG A 11 -4.65 14.44 19.54
N LEU A 12 -4.03 14.54 18.38
CA LEU A 12 -4.61 15.20 17.22
C LEU A 12 -5.59 14.26 16.52
N HIS A 13 -6.79 14.11 17.09
CA HIS A 13 -7.83 13.20 16.63
C HIS A 13 -8.24 13.42 15.17
N ALA A 14 -8.17 14.66 14.68
CA ALA A 14 -8.44 14.98 13.28
C ALA A 14 -7.46 14.29 12.32
N PHE A 15 -6.17 14.23 12.64
CA PHE A 15 -5.17 13.56 11.79
C PHE A 15 -5.30 12.04 11.82
N ASP A 16 -5.69 11.48 12.97
CA ASP A 16 -5.97 10.04 13.07
C ASP A 16 -7.24 9.67 12.30
N GLY A 17 -8.29 10.48 12.37
CA GLY A 17 -9.51 10.33 11.56
C GLY A 17 -9.24 10.48 10.06
N LEU A 18 -8.42 11.45 9.66
CA LEU A 18 -7.99 11.62 8.28
C LEU A 18 -7.21 10.39 7.78
N ARG A 19 -6.28 9.88 8.59
CA ARG A 19 -5.55 8.64 8.27
C ARG A 19 -6.50 7.46 8.09
N ALA A 20 -7.47 7.30 9.00
CA ALA A 20 -8.46 6.23 8.93
C ALA A 20 -9.33 6.33 7.66
N ALA A 21 -9.81 7.53 7.33
CA ALA A 21 -10.58 7.77 6.11
C ALA A 21 -9.77 7.44 4.85
N MET A 22 -8.50 7.85 4.79
CA MET A 22 -7.61 7.54 3.67
C MET A 22 -7.30 6.04 3.56
N MET A 23 -7.25 5.30 4.69
CA MET A 23 -7.10 3.84 4.67
C MET A 23 -8.36 3.15 4.14
N LEU A 24 -9.55 3.65 4.51
CA LEU A 24 -10.82 3.12 4.01
C LEU A 24 -10.99 3.36 2.50
N LEU A 25 -10.58 4.53 1.99
CA LEU A 25 -10.53 4.78 0.55
C LEU A 25 -9.61 3.80 -0.20
N GLY A 26 -8.59 3.28 0.47
CA GLY A 26 -7.76 2.20 -0.07
C GLY A 26 -8.57 0.94 -0.40
N LEU A 27 -9.53 0.56 0.45
CA LEU A 27 -10.41 -0.59 0.19
C LEU A 27 -11.26 -0.36 -1.07
N VAL A 28 -11.85 0.83 -1.20
CA VAL A 28 -12.65 1.23 -2.37
C VAL A 28 -11.82 1.22 -3.65
N LEU A 29 -10.57 1.69 -3.58
CA LEU A 29 -9.65 1.66 -4.71
C LEU A 29 -9.34 0.22 -5.16
N HIS A 30 -9.00 -0.67 -4.21
CA HIS A 30 -8.65 -2.05 -4.56
C HIS A 30 -9.85 -2.85 -5.10
N SER A 31 -11.07 -2.60 -4.60
CA SER A 31 -12.26 -3.24 -5.16
C SER A 31 -12.56 -2.75 -6.58
N ALA A 32 -12.32 -1.47 -6.86
CA ALA A 32 -12.52 -0.87 -8.18
C ALA A 32 -11.55 -1.39 -9.25
N CYS A 33 -10.34 -1.83 -8.88
CA CYS A 33 -9.33 -2.34 -9.83
C CYS A 33 -9.84 -3.50 -10.71
N SER A 34 -10.79 -4.29 -10.20
CA SER A 34 -11.40 -5.40 -10.92
C SER A 34 -12.45 -4.95 -11.96
N TYR A 35 -12.95 -3.72 -11.90
CA TYR A 35 -14.06 -3.22 -12.72
C TYR A 35 -13.68 -2.08 -13.67
N GLN A 36 -12.42 -1.67 -13.73
CA GLN A 36 -11.97 -0.68 -14.70
C GLN A 36 -11.88 -1.27 -16.12
N ASP A 37 -11.92 -0.42 -17.14
CA ASP A 37 -11.95 -0.78 -18.56
C ASP A 37 -10.57 -0.76 -19.25
N SER A 38 -9.51 -0.41 -18.52
CA SER A 38 -8.16 -0.44 -19.07
C SER A 38 -7.70 -1.87 -19.37
N PRO A 39 -6.65 -2.07 -20.20
CA PRO A 39 -6.05 -3.39 -20.41
C PRO A 39 -5.51 -3.96 -19.09
N ALA A 40 -5.69 -5.26 -18.87
CA ALA A 40 -5.11 -5.95 -17.72
C ALA A 40 -3.58 -5.79 -17.74
N ASP A 41 -3.02 -5.39 -16.61
CA ASP A 41 -1.62 -5.06 -16.44
C ASP A 41 -0.94 -6.03 -15.49
N ALA A 42 0.39 -6.07 -15.50
CA ALA A 42 1.21 -6.99 -14.72
C ALA A 42 0.92 -6.94 -13.21
N ILE A 43 0.34 -5.85 -12.73
CA ILE A 43 0.00 -5.61 -11.31
C ILE A 43 -1.35 -6.25 -10.95
N TRP A 44 -2.35 -6.25 -11.85
CA TRP A 44 -3.69 -6.75 -11.56
C TRP A 44 -4.37 -7.40 -12.78
N ASN A 45 -4.21 -8.72 -12.89
CA ASN A 45 -4.69 -9.50 -14.04
C ASN A 45 -6.12 -10.04 -13.89
N PHE A 46 -6.77 -9.81 -12.75
CA PHE A 46 -8.12 -10.30 -12.46
C PHE A 46 -9.13 -9.17 -12.69
N ARG A 47 -9.69 -9.11 -13.89
CA ARG A 47 -10.62 -8.06 -14.30
C ARG A 47 -11.91 -8.64 -14.85
N ASP A 48 -13.02 -7.96 -14.58
CA ASP A 48 -14.34 -8.31 -15.10
C ASP A 48 -14.42 -7.96 -16.59
N PRO A 49 -14.99 -8.82 -17.45
CA PRO A 49 -15.21 -8.50 -18.86
C PRO A 49 -16.10 -7.26 -19.08
N GLN A 50 -16.97 -6.92 -18.11
CA GLN A 50 -17.87 -5.77 -18.14
C GLN A 50 -17.33 -4.63 -17.27
N GLY A 51 -16.14 -4.13 -17.62
CA GLY A 51 -15.53 -2.97 -16.98
C GLY A 51 -16.11 -1.62 -17.46
N SER A 52 -15.86 -0.54 -16.71
CA SER A 52 -16.25 0.83 -17.06
C SER A 52 -15.14 1.84 -16.76
N SER A 53 -15.02 2.87 -17.62
CA SER A 53 -14.09 4.00 -17.43
C SER A 53 -14.34 4.76 -16.13
N PHE A 54 -15.55 4.67 -15.58
CA PHE A 54 -15.89 5.27 -14.28
C PHE A 54 -14.98 4.75 -13.17
N PHE A 55 -14.72 3.44 -13.11
CA PHE A 55 -13.86 2.85 -12.08
C PHE A 55 -12.41 3.29 -12.24
N GLY A 56 -11.91 3.42 -13.48
CA GLY A 56 -10.57 3.97 -13.75
C GLY A 56 -10.43 5.42 -13.28
N LEU A 57 -11.42 6.27 -13.55
CA LEU A 57 -11.44 7.66 -13.06
C LEU A 57 -11.52 7.72 -11.53
N MET A 58 -12.32 6.86 -10.92
CA MET A 58 -12.44 6.77 -9.46
C MET A 58 -11.11 6.36 -8.81
N ILE A 59 -10.42 5.37 -9.38
CA ILE A 59 -9.09 4.94 -8.93
C ILE A 59 -8.10 6.10 -9.04
N LEU A 60 -8.04 6.77 -10.19
CA LEU A 60 -7.14 7.91 -10.42
C LEU A 60 -7.38 9.03 -9.39
N TYR A 61 -8.66 9.39 -9.20
CA TYR A 61 -9.06 10.42 -8.25
C TYR A 61 -8.67 10.05 -6.82
N ILE A 62 -9.01 8.84 -6.36
CA ILE A 62 -8.64 8.39 -5.01
C ILE A 62 -7.12 8.35 -4.86
N HIS A 63 -6.40 7.84 -5.86
CA HIS A 63 -4.96 7.67 -5.81
C HIS A 63 -4.21 9.00 -5.69
N VAL A 64 -4.58 9.99 -6.52
CA VAL A 64 -3.89 11.29 -6.57
C VAL A 64 -4.08 12.10 -5.29
N TRP A 65 -5.18 11.93 -4.56
CA TRP A 65 -5.41 12.59 -3.27
C TRP A 65 -4.84 11.81 -2.09
N ARG A 66 -5.06 10.50 -2.06
CA ARG A 66 -4.70 9.64 -0.94
C ARG A 66 -3.19 9.63 -0.69
N MET A 67 -2.37 9.47 -1.73
CA MET A 67 -0.91 9.34 -1.58
C MET A 67 -0.26 10.64 -1.03
N PRO A 68 -0.53 11.85 -1.58
CA PRO A 68 0.00 13.09 -1.01
C PRO A 68 -0.48 13.36 0.43
N ILE A 69 -1.73 13.05 0.76
CA ILE A 69 -2.25 13.22 2.13
C ILE A 69 -1.46 12.35 3.12
N PHE A 70 -1.19 11.09 2.78
CA PHE A 70 -0.35 10.24 3.63
C PHE A 70 1.07 10.77 3.78
N MET A 71 1.68 11.28 2.70
CA MET A 71 3.03 11.85 2.75
C MET A 71 3.07 13.12 3.61
N PHE A 72 2.07 13.99 3.47
CA PHE A 72 1.92 15.19 4.29
C PHE A 72 1.81 14.84 5.78
N ILE A 73 0.92 13.91 6.13
CA ILE A 73 0.73 13.46 7.53
C ILE A 73 2.02 12.83 8.06
N ALA A 74 2.68 11.99 7.27
CA ALA A 74 3.92 11.34 7.67
C ALA A 74 5.04 12.35 7.92
N GLY A 75 5.18 13.37 7.05
CA GLY A 75 6.14 14.46 7.21
C GLY A 75 5.87 15.28 8.47
N PHE A 76 4.61 15.69 8.67
CA PHE A 76 4.18 16.45 9.85
C PHE A 76 4.51 15.73 11.16
N PHE A 77 4.15 14.45 11.29
CA PHE A 77 4.44 13.67 12.50
C PHE A 77 5.93 13.36 12.66
N SER A 78 6.68 13.25 11.56
CA SER A 78 8.14 13.04 11.62
C SER A 78 8.84 14.26 12.18
N ALA A 79 8.51 15.46 11.69
CA ALA A 79 9.05 16.72 12.19
C ALA A 79 8.70 16.92 13.68
N LEU A 80 7.43 16.70 14.05
CA LEU A 80 6.98 16.79 15.45
C LEU A 80 7.71 15.79 16.37
N LEU A 81 8.03 14.60 15.87
CA LEU A 81 8.73 13.58 16.66
C LEU A 81 10.22 13.91 16.81
N VAL A 82 10.86 14.43 15.76
CA VAL A 82 12.26 14.90 15.79
C VAL A 82 12.41 16.04 16.79
N GLU A 83 11.53 17.04 16.76
CA GLU A 83 11.53 18.17 17.71
C GLU A 83 11.46 17.69 19.18
N ARG A 84 10.73 16.60 19.43
CA ARG A 84 10.50 16.09 20.80
C ARG A 84 11.55 15.13 21.32
N ARG A 85 12.17 14.32 20.45
CA ARG A 85 13.04 13.19 20.87
C ARG A 85 14.45 13.24 20.28
N GLY A 86 14.73 14.21 19.42
CA GLY A 86 15.98 14.32 18.69
C GLY A 86 16.15 13.27 17.58
N ASP A 87 17.13 13.51 16.72
CA ASP A 87 17.34 12.76 15.47
C ASP A 87 17.67 11.28 15.69
N GLY A 88 18.49 10.96 16.71
CA GLY A 88 18.92 9.59 17.00
C GLY A 88 17.78 8.67 17.45
N SER A 89 16.88 9.18 18.29
CA SER A 89 15.70 8.43 18.74
C SER A 89 14.69 8.21 17.59
N PHE A 90 14.57 9.20 16.69
CA PHE A 90 13.73 9.11 15.50
C PHE A 90 14.16 7.98 14.56
N ILE A 91 15.45 7.91 14.22
CA ILE A 91 16.01 6.90 13.31
C ILE A 91 15.87 5.49 13.90
N SER A 92 16.24 5.30 15.17
CA SER A 92 16.12 3.99 15.84
C SER A 92 14.67 3.50 15.91
N ASN A 93 13.72 4.38 16.22
CA ASN A 93 12.30 4.05 16.23
C ASN A 93 11.80 3.66 14.82
N ARG A 94 12.24 4.39 13.79
CA ARG A 94 11.85 4.11 12.40
C ARG A 94 12.41 2.78 11.90
N LEU A 95 13.67 2.47 12.20
CA LEU A 95 14.31 1.19 11.84
C LEU A 95 13.65 0.00 12.54
N SER A 96 13.33 0.12 13.84
CA SER A 96 12.65 -0.94 14.58
C SER A 96 11.23 -1.22 14.05
N ARG A 97 10.50 -0.17 13.64
CA ARG A 97 9.10 -0.29 13.19
C ARG A 97 8.92 -0.54 11.69
N LEU A 98 9.89 -0.16 10.86
CA LEU A 98 9.83 -0.35 9.40
C LEU A 98 10.86 -1.38 8.91
N GLY A 99 12.11 -1.26 9.37
CA GLY A 99 13.21 -2.10 8.91
C GLY A 99 13.07 -3.55 9.35
N LEU A 100 12.77 -3.78 10.64
CA LEU A 100 12.65 -5.14 11.16
C LEU A 100 11.48 -5.92 10.52
N PRO A 101 10.24 -5.37 10.43
CA PRO A 101 9.16 -6.04 9.71
C PRO A 101 9.49 -6.25 8.23
N MET A 102 10.11 -5.28 7.57
CA MET A 102 10.49 -5.43 6.17
C MET A 102 11.49 -6.58 5.98
N LEU A 103 12.52 -6.69 6.82
CA LEU A 103 13.54 -7.74 6.67
C LEU A 103 12.98 -9.15 6.91
N ILE A 104 12.00 -9.29 7.80
CA ILE A 104 11.37 -10.57 8.12
C ILE A 104 10.29 -10.94 7.09
N PHE A 105 9.39 -10.01 6.79
CA PHE A 105 8.22 -10.29 5.96
C PHE A 105 8.49 -10.18 4.47
N LEU A 106 9.48 -9.41 4.02
CA LEU A 106 9.80 -9.31 2.59
C LEU A 106 10.21 -10.66 1.97
N PRO A 107 11.19 -11.41 2.51
CA PRO A 107 11.55 -12.71 1.93
C PRO A 107 10.44 -13.76 2.06
N LEU A 108 9.47 -13.56 2.95
CA LEU A 108 8.30 -14.43 3.09
C LEU A 108 7.19 -14.07 2.09
N MET A 109 6.83 -12.80 2.01
CA MET A 109 5.69 -12.30 1.24
C MET A 109 5.98 -12.28 -0.26
N VAL A 110 7.20 -11.97 -0.69
CA VAL A 110 7.54 -11.92 -2.12
C VAL A 110 7.33 -13.28 -2.81
N PRO A 111 7.95 -14.39 -2.38
CA PRO A 111 7.74 -15.68 -3.03
C PRO A 111 6.31 -16.21 -2.86
N LEU A 112 5.66 -15.94 -1.70
CA LEU A 112 4.27 -16.32 -1.47
C LEU A 112 3.31 -15.60 -2.43
N THR A 113 3.52 -14.31 -2.66
CA THR A 113 2.69 -13.52 -3.57
C THR A 113 2.91 -13.99 -5.01
N ILE A 114 4.16 -14.18 -5.43
CA ILE A 114 4.48 -14.68 -6.78
C ILE A 114 3.87 -16.06 -7.00
N SER A 115 4.03 -16.99 -6.06
CA SER A 115 3.48 -18.34 -6.20
C SER A 115 1.96 -18.35 -6.25
N ALA A 116 1.29 -17.51 -5.45
CA ALA A 116 -0.16 -17.33 -5.51
C ALA A 116 -0.63 -16.82 -6.87
N PHE A 117 0.05 -15.82 -7.44
CA PHE A 117 -0.26 -15.32 -8.78
C PHE A 117 0.03 -16.36 -9.87
N VAL A 118 1.14 -17.10 -9.79
CA VAL A 118 1.46 -18.19 -10.73
C VAL A 118 0.38 -19.27 -10.70
N PHE A 119 -0.01 -19.72 -9.50
CA PHE A 119 -1.08 -20.71 -9.33
C PHE A 119 -2.41 -20.21 -9.91
N ALA A 120 -2.80 -18.97 -9.58
CA ALA A 120 -4.07 -18.39 -10.01
C ALA A 120 -4.12 -18.12 -11.54
N ASN A 121 -2.98 -17.86 -12.18
CA ASN A 121 -2.89 -17.78 -13.65
C ASN A 121 -2.88 -19.16 -14.29
N GLY A 122 -2.13 -20.13 -13.74
CA GLY A 122 -2.09 -21.50 -14.24
C GLY A 122 -3.47 -22.17 -14.22
N SER A 123 -4.25 -21.96 -13.16
CA SER A 123 -5.64 -22.45 -13.07
C SER A 123 -6.59 -21.79 -14.08
N ARG A 124 -6.26 -20.60 -14.61
CA ARG A 124 -7.09 -19.84 -15.55
C ARG A 124 -6.79 -20.15 -17.02
N TYR A 125 -5.54 -20.44 -17.37
CA TYR A 125 -5.09 -20.55 -18.77
C TYR A 125 -4.70 -21.96 -19.26
N GLY A 126 -4.58 -22.97 -18.39
CA GLY A 126 -4.21 -24.31 -18.87
C GLY A 126 -4.04 -25.43 -17.85
N GLY A 127 -4.24 -25.18 -16.56
CA GLY A 127 -4.16 -26.21 -15.51
C GLY A 127 -2.74 -26.67 -15.14
N SER A 128 -1.69 -26.05 -15.69
CA SER A 128 -0.30 -26.37 -15.39
C SER A 128 0.45 -25.18 -14.76
N VAL A 129 1.42 -25.49 -13.90
CA VAL A 129 2.31 -24.49 -13.27
C VAL A 129 3.19 -23.78 -14.31
N ASP A 130 3.56 -24.45 -15.39
CA ASP A 130 4.37 -23.90 -16.48
C ASP A 130 3.63 -22.78 -17.23
N ALA A 131 2.32 -22.92 -17.42
CA ALA A 131 1.47 -21.87 -17.98
C ALA A 131 1.43 -20.64 -17.05
N GLY A 132 1.38 -20.86 -15.74
CA GLY A 132 1.43 -19.77 -14.75
C GLY A 132 2.76 -18.99 -14.79
N PHE A 133 3.89 -19.69 -14.90
CA PHE A 133 5.21 -19.04 -15.03
C PHE A 133 5.39 -18.34 -16.38
N GLY A 134 4.83 -18.87 -17.48
CA GLY A 134 4.87 -18.24 -18.79
C GLY A 134 4.12 -16.90 -18.87
N VAL A 135 3.00 -16.76 -18.15
CA VAL A 135 2.26 -15.50 -18.06
C VAL A 135 3.04 -14.47 -17.25
N VAL A 136 3.64 -14.87 -16.12
CA VAL A 136 4.45 -13.95 -15.29
C VAL A 136 5.73 -13.50 -16.00
N SER A 137 6.36 -14.37 -16.78
CA SER A 137 7.60 -14.05 -17.52
C SER A 137 7.35 -13.12 -18.71
N SER A 138 6.25 -13.32 -19.46
CA SER A 138 5.87 -12.44 -20.57
C SER A 138 5.49 -11.03 -20.12
N MET A 139 4.91 -10.88 -18.93
CA MET A 139 4.60 -9.58 -18.32
C MET A 139 5.82 -8.77 -17.89
N LYS A 140 6.96 -9.43 -17.67
CA LYS A 140 8.21 -8.76 -17.28
C LYS A 140 9.01 -8.25 -18.50
N ALA A 141 8.60 -8.64 -19.70
CA ALA A 141 9.29 -8.36 -20.97
C ALA A 141 8.58 -7.30 -21.84
N ALA A 142 7.41 -6.81 -21.42
CA ALA A 142 6.65 -5.73 -22.05
C ALA A 142 6.77 -4.44 -21.22
#